data_AF-A0A2D8XNS4-F1
#
_entry.id   AF-A0A2D8XNS4-F1
#
_cell.length_a   1.000
_cell.length_b   1.000
_cell.length_c   1.000
_cell.angle_alpha   90.00
_cell.angle_beta   90.00
_cell.angle_gamma   90.00
#
_symmetry.space_group_name_H-M   'P 1'
#
loop_
_entity.id
_entity.type
_entity.pdbx_description
1 polymer ?
#
loop_
_entity_poly.entity_id
_entity_poly.type
_entity_poly.pdbx_seq_one_letter_code
_entity_poly.pdbx_strand_id
1 'polypeptide(L)'
;MGELKKWRDEKWVRIGTDGSIKGACGTSKNKKNPDRCLPLKKAQSMTKEERAKTAQKKKRFGRKGQQVVSNTPAGKVTKQYTKR
;
A
#
# COMPACT_ATOMS: atom_id res chain seq x y z
N MET A 1 -6.87 -9.70 -23.59
CA MET A 1 -6.37 -9.81 -22.21
C MET A 1 -7.32 -9.08 -21.26
N GLY A 2 -8.11 -9.81 -20.48
CA GLY A 2 -9.16 -9.24 -19.61
C GLY A 2 -8.63 -8.37 -18.47
N GLU A 3 -9.50 -7.50 -17.94
CA GLU A 3 -9.20 -6.57 -16.83
C GLU A 3 -8.67 -7.27 -15.57
N LEU A 4 -9.12 -8.50 -15.31
CA LEU A 4 -8.62 -9.33 -14.20
C LEU A 4 -7.12 -9.61 -14.29
N LYS A 5 -6.59 -9.81 -15.50
CA LYS A 5 -5.15 -10.05 -15.71
C LYS A 5 -4.36 -8.76 -15.47
N LYS A 6 -4.86 -7.62 -15.97
CA LYS A 6 -4.24 -6.31 -15.75
C LYS A 6 -4.13 -5.99 -14.25
N TRP A 7 -5.18 -6.29 -13.48
CA TRP A 7 -5.20 -6.10 -12.03
C TRP A 7 -4.22 -7.02 -11.28
N ARG A 8 -4.13 -8.31 -11.66
CA ARG A 8 -3.12 -9.23 -11.10
C ARG A 8 -1.69 -8.82 -11.43
N ASP A 9 -1.46 -8.29 -12.63
CA ASP A 9 -0.14 -7.82 -13.09
C ASP A 9 0.35 -6.57 -12.32
N GLU A 10 -0.54 -5.82 -11.65
CA GLU A 10 -0.16 -4.64 -10.84
C GLU A 10 0.63 -4.99 -9.57
N LYS A 11 0.67 -6.27 -9.18
CA LYS A 11 1.43 -6.82 -8.04
C LYS A 11 1.38 -5.90 -6.81
N TRP A 12 0.31 -6.01 -6.05
CA TRP A 12 0.15 -5.20 -4.85
C TRP A 12 1.08 -5.69 -3.74
N VAL A 13 1.79 -4.75 -3.12
CA VAL A 13 2.79 -5.04 -2.08
C VAL A 13 2.45 -4.41 -0.75
N ARG A 14 2.91 -5.04 0.33
CA ARG A 14 2.79 -4.58 1.71
C ARG A 14 3.97 -3.69 2.06
N ILE A 15 3.67 -2.52 2.63
CA ILE A 15 4.67 -1.55 3.08
C ILE A 15 4.78 -1.60 4.60
N GLY A 16 5.99 -1.84 5.11
CA GLY A 16 6.30 -1.77 6.53
C GLY A 16 6.36 -0.34 7.06
N THR A 17 6.24 -0.19 8.37
CA THR A 17 6.42 1.10 9.08
C THR A 17 7.83 1.66 8.97
N ASP A 18 8.79 0.82 8.63
CA ASP A 18 10.19 1.10 8.30
C ASP A 18 10.40 1.46 6.82
N GLY A 19 9.34 1.47 6.01
CA GLY A 19 9.37 1.81 4.59
C GLY A 19 9.79 0.67 3.65
N SER A 20 10.16 -0.50 4.19
CA SER A 20 10.48 -1.67 3.39
C SER A 20 9.25 -2.26 2.68
N ILE A 21 9.50 -2.88 1.53
CA ILE A 21 8.49 -3.63 0.77
C ILE A 21 8.58 -5.09 1.25
N LYS A 22 7.56 -5.55 1.98
CA LYS A 22 7.59 -6.82 2.73
C LYS A 22 6.89 -8.00 2.03
N GLY A 23 6.69 -7.91 0.71
CA GLY A 23 6.03 -8.94 -0.10
C GLY A 23 4.59 -8.60 -0.49
N ALA A 24 3.85 -9.62 -0.96
CA ALA A 24 2.51 -9.43 -1.50
C ALA A 24 1.50 -8.91 -0.45
N CYS A 25 0.64 -8.00 -0.89
CA CYS A 25 -0.49 -7.52 -0.09
C CYS A 25 -1.46 -8.68 0.21
N GLY A 26 -2.11 -8.66 1.38
CA GLY A 26 -3.10 -9.66 1.79
C GLY A 26 -2.55 -10.89 2.50
N THR A 27 -1.22 -11.04 2.59
CA THR A 27 -0.55 -12.18 3.26
C THR A 27 -0.34 -12.00 4.77
N SER A 28 -0.73 -10.85 5.33
CA SER A 28 -0.52 -10.55 6.75
C SER A 28 -1.40 -11.41 7.64
N LYS A 29 -0.79 -12.14 8.59
CA LYS A 29 -1.51 -12.88 9.65
C LYS A 29 -2.31 -11.93 10.57
N ASN A 30 -1.81 -10.73 10.80
CA ASN A 30 -2.51 -9.74 11.63
C ASN A 30 -3.50 -8.93 10.77
N LYS A 31 -4.79 -9.20 10.98
CA LYS A 31 -5.91 -8.55 10.30
C LYS A 31 -6.51 -7.37 11.08
N LYS A 32 -6.24 -7.26 12.39
CA LYS A 32 -6.82 -6.21 13.27
C LYS A 32 -6.25 -4.82 12.97
N ASN A 33 -4.97 -4.75 12.61
CA ASN A 33 -4.32 -3.51 12.22
C ASN A 33 -3.42 -3.76 11.00
N PRO A 34 -4.01 -3.85 9.79
CA PRO A 34 -3.27 -4.24 8.60
C PRO A 34 -2.25 -3.17 8.19
N ASP A 35 -1.19 -3.62 7.54
CA ASP A 35 -0.22 -2.72 6.90
C ASP A 35 -0.83 -2.02 5.67
N ARG A 36 -0.19 -0.94 5.23
CA ARG A 36 -0.59 -0.25 4.00
C ARG A 36 -0.21 -1.12 2.80
N CYS A 37 -1.14 -1.30 1.87
CA CYS A 37 -0.87 -1.88 0.56
C CYS A 37 -0.81 -0.81 -0.53
N LEU A 38 0.13 -0.96 -1.45
CA LEU A 38 0.28 -0.11 -2.64
C LEU A 38 0.62 -0.98 -3.86
N PRO A 39 0.28 -0.55 -5.10
CA PRO A 39 0.81 -1.17 -6.31
C PRO A 39 2.34 -1.14 -6.31
N LEU A 40 3.00 -2.21 -6.80
CA LEU A 40 4.47 -2.28 -6.82
C LEU A 40 5.11 -1.07 -7.50
N LYS A 41 4.57 -0.66 -8.65
CA LYS A 41 5.03 0.52 -9.39
C LYS A 41 5.01 1.79 -8.53
N LYS A 42 3.96 1.95 -7.72
CA LYS A 42 3.85 3.12 -6.83
C LYS A 42 4.82 3.03 -5.67
N ALA A 43 4.97 1.85 -5.08
CA ALA A 43 5.91 1.63 -3.99
C ALA A 43 7.36 1.89 -4.43
N GLN A 44 7.71 1.55 -5.67
CA GLN A 44 9.02 1.81 -6.26
C GLN A 44 9.24 3.28 -6.60
N SER A 45 8.18 4.02 -6.97
CA SER A 45 8.29 5.45 -7.26
C SER A 45 8.45 6.33 -6.00
N MET A 46 8.39 5.75 -4.80
CA MET A 46 8.43 6.46 -3.53
C MET A 46 9.73 6.18 -2.79
N THR A 47 10.24 7.19 -2.09
CA THR A 47 11.38 7.01 -1.19
C THR A 47 11.00 6.09 -0.01
N LYS A 48 12.02 5.54 0.66
CA LYS A 48 11.81 4.71 1.86
C LYS A 48 11.04 5.48 2.93
N GLU A 49 11.33 6.76 3.12
CA GLU A 49 10.66 7.61 4.10
C GLU A 49 9.20 7.87 3.74
N GLU A 50 8.89 8.14 2.47
CA GLU A 50 7.50 8.35 2.05
C GLU A 50 6.66 7.09 2.24
N ARG A 51 7.25 5.93 1.96
CA ARG A 51 6.66 4.60 2.23
C ARG A 51 6.42 4.41 3.73
N ALA A 52 7.41 4.74 4.57
CA ALA A 52 7.28 4.66 6.01
C ALA A 52 6.14 5.57 6.54
N LYS A 53 6.13 6.84 6.11
CA LYS A 53 5.10 7.83 6.49
C LYS A 53 3.69 7.35 6.16
N THR A 54 3.48 6.77 4.98
CA THR A 54 2.15 6.27 4.60
C THR A 54 1.73 5.03 5.39
N ALA A 55 2.66 4.11 5.70
CA ALA A 55 2.39 2.93 6.52
C ALA A 55 2.12 3.31 8.00
N GLN A 56 2.91 4.21 8.56
CA GLN A 56 2.71 4.74 9.91
C GLN A 56 1.38 5.46 10.05
N LYS A 57 0.99 6.29 9.07
CA LYS A 57 -0.33 6.93 9.03
C LYS A 57 -1.43 5.86 9.12
N LYS A 58 -1.36 4.81 8.29
CA LYS A 58 -2.35 3.72 8.31
C LYS A 58 -2.43 3.04 9.68
N LYS A 59 -1.29 2.72 10.30
CA LYS A 59 -1.25 2.10 11.63
C LYS A 59 -1.80 3.01 12.73
N ARG A 60 -1.45 4.30 12.71
CA ARG A 60 -1.91 5.28 13.72
C ARG A 60 -3.42 5.40 13.73
N PHE A 61 -4.04 5.51 12.55
CA PHE A 61 -5.50 5.60 12.42
C PHE A 61 -6.19 4.24 12.58
N GLY A 62 -5.56 3.15 12.14
CA GLY A 62 -6.04 1.78 12.39
C GLY A 62 -6.15 1.44 13.87
N ARG A 63 -5.20 1.90 14.71
CA ARG A 63 -5.29 1.80 16.17
C ARG A 63 -6.46 2.55 16.78
N LYS A 64 -7.00 3.56 16.07
CA LYS A 64 -8.20 4.32 16.45
C LYS A 64 -9.50 3.72 15.88
N GLY A 65 -9.44 2.50 15.31
CA GLY A 65 -10.60 1.83 14.72
C GLY A 65 -10.91 2.22 13.26
N GLN A 66 -10.12 3.11 12.63
CA GLN A 66 -10.39 3.53 11.26
C GLN A 66 -9.88 2.51 10.24
N GLN A 67 -10.82 1.88 9.53
CA GLN A 67 -10.52 0.90 8.48
C GLN A 67 -10.14 1.55 7.15
N VAL A 68 -10.65 2.74 6.84
CA VAL A 68 -10.35 3.48 5.60
C VAL A 68 -9.61 4.75 5.97
N VAL A 69 -8.37 4.88 5.50
CA VAL A 69 -7.47 5.98 5.86
C VAL A 69 -6.83 6.51 4.60
N SER A 70 -6.92 7.81 4.38
CA SER A 70 -6.32 8.45 3.21
C SER A 70 -4.82 8.20 3.12
N ASN A 71 -4.31 8.09 1.90
CA ASN A 71 -2.87 8.06 1.65
C ASN A 71 -2.23 9.41 2.05
N THR A 72 -0.90 9.42 2.18
CA THR A 72 -0.14 10.68 2.10
C THR A 72 -0.18 11.22 0.66
N PRO A 73 0.13 12.50 0.42
CA PRO A 73 0.20 13.05 -0.94
C PRO A 73 1.10 12.19 -1.86
N ALA A 74 2.29 11.84 -1.39
CA ALA A 74 3.22 10.96 -2.09
C ALA A 74 2.66 9.54 -2.31
N GLY A 75 1.89 9.01 -1.36
CA GLY A 75 1.28 7.67 -1.45
C GLY A 75 -0.01 7.60 -2.26
N LYS A 76 -0.51 8.72 -2.80
CA LYS A 76 -1.75 8.74 -3.58
C LYS A 76 -1.58 7.90 -4.85
N VAL A 77 -2.46 6.93 -5.02
CA VAL A 77 -2.47 6.05 -6.20
C VAL A 77 -3.31 6.74 -7.27
N THR A 78 -2.71 6.98 -8.44
CA THR A 78 -3.35 7.57 -9.62
C THR A 78 -3.34 6.57 -10.77
N LYS A 79 -4.06 6.88 -11.86
CA LYS A 79 -4.11 6.04 -13.08
C LYS A 79 -2.72 5.76 -13.69
N GLN A 80 -1.70 6.55 -13.40
CA GLN A 80 -0.33 6.28 -13.82
C GLN A 80 0.25 4.99 -13.18
N TYR A 81 -0.21 4.63 -11.99
CA TYR A 81 0.33 3.52 -11.21
C TYR A 81 -0.57 2.28 -11.17
N THR A 82 -1.77 2.37 -11.77
CA THR A 82 -2.76 1.29 -11.90
C THR A 82 -3.34 1.28 -13.31
N LYS A 83 -3.42 0.13 -13.96
CA LYS A 83 -4.00 -0.09 -15.29
C LYS A 83 -5.53 -0.25 -15.22
N ARG A 84 -6.20 0.64 -14.49
CA ARG A 84 -7.66 0.77 -14.45
C ARG A 84 -8.17 1.58 -15.62
#